data_AF-A0A2T5EL91-F1
#
_entry.id   AF-A0A2T5EL91-F1
#
_cell.length_a   1.000
_cell.length_b   1.000
_cell.length_c   1.000
_cell.angle_alpha   90.00
_cell.angle_beta   90.00
_cell.angle_gamma   90.00
#
_symmetry.space_group_name_H-M   'P 1'
#
loop_
_entity.id
_entity.type
_entity.pdbx_description
1 polymer ?
#
loop_
_entity_poly.entity_id
_entity_poly.type
_entity_poly.pdbx_seq_one_letter_code
_entity_poly.pdbx_strand_id
1 'polypeptide(L)'
;MTTLSLSNLSSVPQFNGKAHSKLQALAKPIGAVCNISCTYCYYLEKQQLLDYPKGSQYTMDEVLLERYIKQYIEGQNTPEIIFSWHGGEPTLLGIEYFQKVVALQKKYCPSHSKISNDLQTNGTLLNDAWCEFFKNNDFIIGVSIDGPEHLHNHYRTNRAGKGTFSQTMRGIHYLKQHNVEFATLSCVNDVTGKYPLEVYRFLRDEVGSKQLQFIPVVDKREAHTNNKWLSNQQAIIPVSGEVEAWSVDSAQWGEFLTTIFDEWFEHDFGRVLVPYFENFVGVWMGRESTMCTLSEICGKGLAVEPNGDVYSCDHYVFPEFQLGNIQEQALSTLAFSPKQQSFGFAKQKSLPKQCQACEFKFACHGECPKNRIIKSRDGEAGLNYLCEGWLSFFKHVDPVIKGLLKANNIPSRLG
;
A
#
# COMPACT_ATOMS: atom_id res chain seq x y z
N MET A 1 -18.00 -31.57 -12.49
CA MET A 1 -16.82 -31.88 -11.64
C MET A 1 -15.61 -31.94 -12.55
N THR A 2 -14.90 -30.82 -12.71
CA THR A 2 -13.66 -30.79 -13.46
C THR A 2 -12.54 -31.10 -12.47
N THR A 3 -12.07 -32.34 -12.51
CA THR A 3 -10.88 -32.79 -11.79
C THR A 3 -9.68 -32.00 -12.30
N LEU A 4 -9.20 -31.05 -11.49
CA LEU A 4 -7.92 -30.38 -11.71
C LEU A 4 -6.81 -31.44 -11.70
N SER A 5 -6.21 -31.70 -12.87
CA SER A 5 -5.06 -32.60 -13.00
C SER A 5 -3.86 -32.04 -12.22
N LEU A 6 -3.28 -32.88 -11.35
CA LEU A 6 -2.05 -32.58 -10.60
C LEU A 6 -0.79 -32.47 -11.50
N SER A 7 -0.92 -32.71 -12.81
CA SER A 7 0.19 -32.66 -13.78
C SER A 7 0.80 -31.26 -13.99
N ASN A 8 0.16 -30.19 -13.49
CA ASN A 8 0.68 -28.81 -13.59
C ASN A 8 1.55 -28.35 -12.41
N LEU A 9 1.82 -29.23 -11.43
CA LEU A 9 2.69 -28.92 -10.28
C LEU A 9 4.18 -28.71 -10.65
N SER A 10 4.60 -29.04 -11.88
CA SER A 10 5.94 -28.77 -12.40
C SER A 10 6.25 -27.28 -12.63
N SER A 11 5.26 -26.40 -12.50
CA SER A 11 5.38 -24.95 -12.71
C SER A 11 5.46 -24.13 -11.41
N VAL A 12 5.28 -24.74 -10.24
CA VAL A 12 5.35 -24.02 -8.97
C VAL A 12 6.83 -23.77 -8.64
N PRO A 13 7.29 -22.51 -8.58
CA PRO A 13 8.68 -22.22 -8.23
C PRO A 13 9.05 -22.95 -6.95
N GLN A 14 10.19 -23.62 -6.94
CA GLN A 14 10.68 -24.35 -5.77
C GLN A 14 11.74 -23.52 -5.06
N PHE A 15 11.74 -23.57 -3.73
CA PHE A 15 12.81 -23.03 -2.90
C PHE A 15 13.06 -24.01 -1.75
N ASN A 16 14.32 -24.29 -1.45
CA ASN A 16 14.71 -25.21 -0.38
C ASN A 16 14.00 -26.60 -0.46
N GLY A 17 13.88 -27.16 -1.67
CA GLY A 17 13.27 -28.48 -1.90
C GLY A 17 11.76 -28.56 -1.66
N LYS A 18 11.07 -27.43 -1.49
CA LYS A 18 9.62 -27.32 -1.34
C LYS A 18 9.07 -26.22 -2.24
N ALA A 19 7.75 -26.20 -2.42
CA ALA A 19 7.08 -25.11 -3.13
C ALA A 19 7.42 -23.76 -2.47
N HIS A 20 7.87 -22.80 -3.26
CA HIS A 20 8.07 -21.43 -2.81
C HIS A 20 6.72 -20.86 -2.40
N SER A 21 6.61 -20.42 -1.15
CA SER A 21 5.41 -19.77 -0.62
C SER A 21 5.78 -18.42 -0.06
N LYS A 22 5.01 -17.41 -0.46
CA LYS A 22 5.12 -16.05 0.05
C LYS A 22 3.72 -15.53 0.32
N LEU A 23 3.54 -14.98 1.50
CA LEU A 23 2.35 -14.24 1.89
C LEU A 23 2.81 -12.85 2.34
N GLN A 24 1.92 -11.87 2.28
CA GLN A 24 2.19 -10.53 2.78
C GLN A 24 1.03 -10.10 3.65
N ALA A 25 1.35 -9.60 4.83
CA ALA A 25 0.39 -9.07 5.78
C ALA A 25 0.92 -7.73 6.32
N LEU A 26 0.06 -6.72 6.30
CA LEU A 26 0.24 -5.50 7.06
C LEU A 26 -0.29 -5.75 8.47
N ALA A 27 0.62 -5.85 9.44
CA ALA A 27 0.26 -5.93 10.83
C ALA A 27 -0.08 -4.54 11.36
N LYS A 28 -1.18 -4.44 12.10
CA LYS A 28 -1.69 -3.18 12.65
C LYS A 28 -1.76 -3.28 14.16
N PRO A 29 -0.61 -3.44 14.85
CA PRO A 29 -0.57 -3.83 16.25
C PRO A 29 -1.20 -2.82 17.20
N ILE A 30 -1.48 -1.58 16.80
CA ILE A 30 -2.19 -0.56 17.60
C ILE A 30 -3.55 -0.15 17.01
N GLY A 31 -4.02 -0.89 15.99
CA GLY A 31 -5.30 -0.62 15.33
C GLY A 31 -5.33 0.79 14.77
N ALA A 32 -6.47 1.48 14.83
CA ALA A 32 -6.63 2.84 14.32
C ALA A 32 -6.05 3.96 15.22
N VAL A 33 -5.42 3.65 16.35
CA VAL A 33 -4.93 4.67 17.28
C VAL A 33 -3.77 5.44 16.67
N CYS A 34 -3.86 6.77 16.69
CA CYS A 34 -2.86 7.70 16.18
C CYS A 34 -2.76 8.95 17.07
N ASN A 35 -1.64 9.66 17.03
CA ASN A 35 -1.42 10.94 17.72
C ASN A 35 -1.74 12.17 16.85
N ILE A 36 -1.98 11.98 15.55
CA ILE A 36 -2.42 13.02 14.63
C ILE A 36 -3.82 12.69 14.07
N SER A 37 -4.45 13.63 13.39
CA SER A 37 -5.84 13.58 12.94
C SER A 37 -5.96 14.10 11.51
N CYS A 38 -5.30 13.43 10.56
CA CYS A 38 -5.32 13.89 9.18
C CYS A 38 -6.75 13.87 8.61
N THR A 39 -7.13 14.93 7.89
CA THR A 39 -8.49 15.11 7.37
C THR A 39 -8.91 13.98 6.43
N TYR A 40 -8.02 13.54 5.54
CA TYR A 40 -8.28 12.47 4.57
C TYR A 40 -8.05 11.05 5.13
N CYS A 41 -7.77 10.88 6.43
CA CYS A 41 -7.36 9.58 6.95
C CYS A 41 -8.54 8.60 7.06
N TYR A 42 -8.68 7.73 6.05
CA TYR A 42 -9.70 6.68 6.05
C TYR A 42 -9.56 5.65 7.19
N TYR A 43 -8.42 5.60 7.89
CA TYR A 43 -8.16 4.57 8.90
C TYR A 43 -8.59 4.96 10.32
N LEU A 44 -8.52 6.25 10.70
CA LEU A 44 -8.94 6.70 12.04
C LEU A 44 -10.40 6.39 12.33
N GLU A 45 -11.25 6.54 11.32
CA GLU A 45 -12.69 6.29 11.43
C GLU A 45 -13.04 4.81 11.60
N LYS A 46 -12.13 3.89 11.23
CA LYS A 46 -12.33 2.45 11.44
C LYS A 46 -12.35 2.07 12.91
N GLN A 47 -11.88 2.94 13.82
CA GLN A 47 -12.05 2.74 15.26
C GLN A 47 -13.54 2.57 15.65
N GLN A 48 -14.47 3.14 14.89
CA GLN A 48 -15.91 3.01 15.14
C GLN A 48 -16.53 1.77 14.49
N LEU A 49 -15.91 1.23 13.45
CA LEU A 49 -16.40 0.06 12.69
C LEU A 49 -15.91 -1.26 13.28
N LEU A 50 -14.73 -1.22 13.89
CA LEU A 50 -14.20 -2.30 14.69
C LEU A 50 -14.84 -2.12 16.06
N ASP A 51 -15.82 -2.95 16.43
CA ASP A 51 -16.59 -2.95 17.69
C ASP A 51 -15.69 -3.14 18.93
N TYR A 52 -14.69 -2.27 19.11
CA TYR A 52 -13.77 -2.32 20.22
C TYR A 52 -14.49 -1.80 21.47
N PRO A 53 -14.57 -2.61 22.54
CA PRO A 53 -15.13 -2.15 23.81
C PRO A 53 -14.43 -0.88 24.27
N LYS A 54 -15.18 0.15 24.66
CA LYS A 54 -14.61 1.37 25.26
C LYS A 54 -13.73 0.97 26.45
N GLY A 55 -12.44 1.31 26.37
CA GLY A 55 -11.46 1.00 27.42
C GLY A 55 -10.69 -0.31 27.26
N SER A 56 -10.91 -1.08 26.18
CA SER A 56 -10.06 -2.22 25.83
C SER A 56 -8.67 -1.78 25.36
N GLN A 57 -7.65 -2.61 25.62
CA GLN A 57 -6.29 -2.37 25.15
C GLN A 57 -6.28 -2.49 23.61
N TYR A 58 -6.09 -1.36 22.92
CA TYR A 58 -6.02 -1.26 21.44
C TYR A 58 -4.74 -1.85 20.85
N THR A 59 -4.03 -2.68 21.61
CA THR A 59 -2.69 -3.16 21.31
C THR A 59 -2.70 -4.68 21.18
N MET A 60 -2.08 -5.21 20.13
CA MET A 60 -1.81 -6.63 19.99
C MET A 60 -0.93 -7.07 21.15
N ASP A 61 -1.49 -7.84 22.07
CA ASP A 61 -0.79 -8.29 23.27
C ASP A 61 0.36 -9.25 22.93
N GLU A 62 1.19 -9.54 23.92
CA GLU A 62 2.41 -10.35 23.71
C GLU A 62 2.12 -11.77 23.22
N VAL A 63 1.03 -12.39 23.69
CA VAL A 63 0.65 -13.76 23.32
C VAL A 63 0.21 -13.79 21.86
N LEU A 64 -0.59 -12.81 21.45
CA LEU A 64 -1.07 -12.68 20.09
C LEU A 64 0.05 -12.23 19.13
N LEU A 65 0.95 -11.36 19.57
CA LEU A 65 2.12 -10.93 18.81
C LEU A 65 3.05 -12.11 18.49
N GLU A 66 3.39 -12.92 19.49
CA GLU A 66 4.21 -14.12 19.29
C GLU A 66 3.52 -15.10 18.34
N ARG A 67 2.20 -15.29 18.51
CA ARG A 67 1.39 -16.12 17.61
C ARG A 67 1.44 -15.60 16.17
N TYR A 68 1.24 -14.30 15.96
CA TYR A 68 1.29 -13.68 14.64
C TYR A 68 2.65 -13.88 13.98
N ILE A 69 3.74 -13.51 14.68
CA ILE A 69 5.11 -13.61 14.15
C ILE A 69 5.44 -15.06 13.78
N LYS A 70 5.13 -16.01 14.67
CA LYS A 70 5.35 -17.43 14.42
C LYS A 70 4.57 -17.92 13.20
N GLN A 71 3.27 -17.65 13.14
CA GLN A 71 2.42 -18.10 12.01
C GLN A 71 2.83 -17.45 10.69
N TYR A 72 3.23 -16.18 10.70
CA TYR A 72 3.69 -15.46 9.51
C TYR A 72 4.95 -16.10 8.93
N ILE A 73 5.92 -16.43 9.79
CA ILE A 73 7.15 -17.12 9.39
C ILE A 73 6.85 -18.54 8.88
N GLU A 74 6.05 -19.32 9.63
CA GLU A 74 5.72 -20.71 9.26
C GLU A 74 4.91 -20.81 7.95
N GLY A 75 4.19 -19.75 7.56
CA GLY A 75 3.47 -19.69 6.30
C GLY A 75 4.36 -19.47 5.06
N GLN A 76 5.65 -19.22 5.24
CA GLN A 76 6.55 -18.79 4.17
C GLN A 76 7.69 -19.79 3.89
N ASN A 77 8.09 -19.85 2.63
CA ASN A 77 9.25 -20.59 2.14
C ASN A 77 9.93 -19.77 1.04
N THR A 78 10.76 -18.81 1.47
CA THR A 78 11.36 -17.78 0.64
C THR A 78 12.67 -17.29 1.27
N PRO A 79 13.67 -16.81 0.50
CA PRO A 79 14.93 -16.33 1.07
C PRO A 79 14.78 -15.10 1.97
N GLU A 80 13.70 -14.33 1.84
CA GLU A 80 13.46 -13.13 2.64
C GLU A 80 12.00 -13.00 3.09
N ILE A 81 11.81 -12.81 4.39
CA ILE A 81 10.53 -12.58 5.06
C ILE A 81 10.46 -11.12 5.48
N ILE A 82 9.58 -10.35 4.84
CA ILE A 82 9.39 -8.93 5.14
C ILE A 82 8.16 -8.76 6.04
N PHE A 83 8.35 -8.16 7.20
CA PHE A 83 7.27 -7.75 8.09
C PHE A 83 6.98 -6.26 7.89
N SER A 84 5.73 -5.93 7.57
CA SER A 84 5.27 -4.56 7.41
C SER A 84 4.42 -4.13 8.60
N TRP A 85 4.88 -3.13 9.34
CA TRP A 85 4.23 -2.60 10.55
C TRP A 85 3.51 -1.28 10.25
N HIS A 86 2.20 -1.24 10.53
CA HIS A 86 1.32 -0.13 10.18
C HIS A 86 0.32 0.20 11.31
N GLY A 87 -0.47 1.25 11.10
CA GLY A 87 -1.70 1.57 11.82
C GLY A 87 -1.49 2.24 13.19
N GLY A 88 -2.43 3.06 13.66
CA GLY A 88 -2.65 4.37 13.06
C GLY A 88 -1.35 5.17 13.15
N GLU A 89 -0.66 5.11 14.29
CA GLU A 89 0.76 5.41 14.42
C GLU A 89 1.50 4.32 15.25
N PRO A 90 2.30 3.44 14.63
CA PRO A 90 2.96 2.33 15.31
C PRO A 90 3.96 2.76 16.38
N THR A 91 4.61 3.92 16.22
CA THR A 91 5.61 4.40 17.19
C THR A 91 5.01 4.76 18.55
N LEU A 92 3.68 4.82 18.67
CA LEU A 92 3.00 4.93 19.97
C LEU A 92 3.16 3.69 20.85
N LEU A 93 3.51 2.53 20.29
CA LEU A 93 3.75 1.31 21.04
C LEU A 93 5.06 1.32 21.85
N GLY A 94 5.97 2.26 21.55
CA GLY A 94 7.27 2.35 22.19
C GLY A 94 8.30 1.36 21.65
N ILE A 95 9.57 1.63 21.93
CA ILE A 95 10.70 0.84 21.44
C ILE A 95 10.70 -0.56 22.07
N GLU A 96 10.28 -0.68 23.32
CA GLU A 96 10.23 -1.96 24.05
C GLU A 96 9.30 -2.97 23.35
N TYR A 97 8.22 -2.50 22.73
CA TYR A 97 7.35 -3.35 21.92
C TYR A 97 8.09 -3.93 20.72
N PHE A 98 8.82 -3.10 19.97
CA PHE A 98 9.56 -3.56 18.79
C PHE A 98 10.84 -4.35 19.14
N GLN A 99 11.41 -4.15 20.32
CA GLN A 99 12.44 -5.05 20.84
C GLN A 99 11.90 -6.48 21.01
N LYS A 100 10.68 -6.63 21.52
CA LYS A 100 10.00 -7.94 21.59
C LYS A 100 9.74 -8.51 20.20
N VAL A 101 9.28 -7.68 19.26
CA VAL A 101 9.10 -8.08 17.84
C VAL A 101 10.39 -8.70 17.28
N VAL A 102 11.52 -7.99 17.37
CA VAL A 102 12.80 -8.48 16.84
C VAL A 102 13.25 -9.75 17.56
N ALA A 103 13.10 -9.82 18.88
CA ALA A 103 13.45 -11.01 19.65
C ALA A 103 12.65 -12.24 19.21
N LEU A 104 11.34 -12.09 19.00
CA LEU A 104 10.45 -13.15 18.50
C LEU A 104 10.79 -13.53 17.06
N GLN A 105 11.00 -12.56 16.18
CA GLN A 105 11.43 -12.79 14.80
C GLN A 105 12.72 -13.62 14.76
N LYS A 106 13.74 -13.22 15.53
CA LYS A 106 15.01 -13.96 15.65
C LYS A 106 14.82 -15.37 16.20
N LYS A 107 13.93 -15.55 17.18
CA LYS A 107 13.60 -16.86 17.78
C LYS A 107 13.01 -17.84 16.76
N TYR A 108 12.18 -17.35 15.85
CA TYR A 108 11.45 -18.20 14.88
C TYR A 108 12.04 -18.22 13.48
N CYS A 109 12.97 -17.32 13.15
CA CYS A 109 13.57 -17.23 11.82
C CYS A 109 14.23 -18.56 11.40
N PRO A 110 13.83 -19.17 10.27
CA PRO A 110 14.50 -20.36 9.78
C PRO A 110 15.88 -20.00 9.23
N SER A 111 16.81 -20.96 9.27
CA SER A 111 18.21 -20.77 8.84
C SER A 111 18.38 -20.41 7.36
N HIS A 112 17.37 -20.63 6.53
CA HIS A 112 17.39 -20.36 5.09
C HIS A 112 16.75 -19.03 4.69
N SER A 113 16.23 -18.25 5.65
CA SER A 113 15.61 -16.96 5.39
C SER A 113 16.31 -15.85 6.17
N LYS A 114 16.27 -14.64 5.61
CA LYS A 114 16.50 -13.40 6.34
C LYS A 114 15.16 -12.77 6.71
N ILE A 115 15.07 -12.13 7.87
CA ILE A 115 13.95 -11.27 8.24
C ILE A 115 14.35 -9.81 8.02
N SER A 116 13.44 -9.07 7.38
CA SER A 116 13.53 -7.62 7.19
C SER A 116 12.25 -6.98 7.72
N ASN A 117 12.34 -5.73 8.20
CA ASN A 117 11.19 -5.00 8.73
C ASN A 117 11.03 -3.67 8.00
N ASP A 118 9.79 -3.35 7.64
CA ASP A 118 9.39 -2.00 7.29
C ASP A 118 8.37 -1.45 8.29
N LEU A 119 8.47 -0.16 8.59
CA LEU A 119 7.56 0.52 9.51
C LEU A 119 7.09 1.84 8.89
N GLN A 120 5.78 2.03 8.81
CA GLN A 120 5.19 3.27 8.34
C GLN A 120 4.81 4.19 9.52
N THR A 121 5.27 5.43 9.48
CA THR A 121 5.10 6.41 10.57
C THR A 121 4.82 7.81 10.02
N ASN A 122 4.13 8.62 10.80
CA ASN A 122 4.02 10.07 10.59
C ASN A 122 5.29 10.84 10.97
N GLY A 123 6.27 10.18 11.59
CA GLY A 123 7.58 10.75 11.91
C GLY A 123 7.63 11.65 13.15
N THR A 124 6.48 12.01 13.73
CA THR A 124 6.41 13.04 14.77
C THR A 124 7.04 12.64 16.12
N LEU A 125 7.14 11.33 16.38
CA LEU A 125 7.67 10.75 17.61
C LEU A 125 9.13 10.27 17.49
N LEU A 126 9.74 10.39 16.30
CA LEU A 126 11.10 9.94 16.08
C LEU A 126 12.11 10.81 16.84
N ASN A 127 13.11 10.14 17.42
CA ASN A 127 14.21 10.69 18.20
C ASN A 127 15.43 9.76 18.06
N ASP A 128 16.53 10.08 18.76
CA ASP A 128 17.76 9.28 18.72
C ASP A 128 17.53 7.81 19.07
N ALA A 129 16.80 7.52 20.16
CA ALA A 129 16.56 6.15 20.61
C ALA A 129 15.81 5.31 19.56
N TRP A 130 14.81 5.89 18.90
CA TRP A 130 14.11 5.22 17.79
C TRP A 130 15.04 4.96 16.61
N CYS A 131 15.86 5.94 16.23
CA CYS A 131 16.73 5.83 15.06
C CYS A 131 17.89 4.87 15.30
N GLU A 132 18.47 4.83 16.50
CA GLU A 132 19.43 3.81 16.92
C GLU A 132 18.81 2.41 16.86
N PHE A 133 17.59 2.26 17.37
CA PHE A 133 16.85 1.00 17.29
C PHE A 133 16.63 0.56 15.84
N PHE A 134 16.15 1.45 14.97
CA PHE A 134 15.94 1.13 13.57
C PHE A 134 17.23 0.75 12.85
N LYS A 135 18.31 1.50 13.10
CA LYS A 135 19.60 1.24 12.47
C LYS A 135 20.18 -0.11 12.89
N ASN A 136 20.11 -0.45 14.18
CA ASN A 136 20.66 -1.68 14.71
C ASN A 136 19.88 -2.94 14.29
N ASN A 137 18.66 -2.78 13.77
CA ASN A 137 17.78 -3.88 13.40
C ASN A 137 17.37 -3.85 11.91
N ASP A 138 18.11 -3.08 11.08
CA ASP A 138 17.91 -2.97 9.62
C ASP A 138 16.45 -2.66 9.22
N PHE A 139 15.78 -1.74 9.93
CA PHE A 139 14.44 -1.29 9.57
C PHE A 139 14.49 -0.32 8.39
N ILE A 140 13.55 -0.47 7.45
CA ILE A 140 13.26 0.53 6.42
C ILE A 140 12.06 1.36 6.89
N ILE A 141 12.22 2.68 6.95
CA ILE A 141 11.18 3.56 7.49
C ILE A 141 10.41 4.25 6.36
N GLY A 142 9.09 4.05 6.34
CA GLY A 142 8.18 4.82 5.50
C GLY A 142 7.70 6.07 6.24
N VAL A 143 8.21 7.25 5.88
CA VAL A 143 7.80 8.51 6.50
C VAL A 143 6.70 9.16 5.67
N SER A 144 5.59 9.44 6.34
CA SER A 144 4.45 10.07 5.68
C SER A 144 4.58 11.60 5.65
N ILE A 145 4.75 12.18 4.47
CA ILE A 145 4.97 13.62 4.24
C ILE A 145 4.46 14.04 2.86
N ASP A 146 3.54 15.00 2.78
CA ASP A 146 2.82 15.29 1.53
C ASP A 146 3.46 16.39 0.65
N GLY A 147 4.58 16.97 1.08
CA GLY A 147 5.23 18.11 0.41
C GLY A 147 5.73 19.15 1.40
N PRO A 148 6.04 20.38 0.94
CA PRO A 148 6.40 21.51 1.80
C PRO A 148 5.35 21.82 2.85
N GLU A 149 5.74 22.61 3.84
CA GLU A 149 4.96 22.88 5.04
C GLU A 149 3.50 23.25 4.75
N HIS A 150 3.27 24.18 3.82
CA HIS A 150 1.93 24.69 3.53
C HIS A 150 1.01 23.62 2.90
N LEU A 151 1.58 22.65 2.16
CA LEU A 151 0.86 21.51 1.57
C LEU A 151 0.64 20.41 2.61
N HIS A 152 1.69 20.05 3.36
CA HIS A 152 1.62 19.01 4.39
C HIS A 152 0.60 19.39 5.48
N ASN A 153 0.72 20.59 6.03
CA ASN A 153 -0.11 21.04 7.15
C ASN A 153 -1.57 21.26 6.76
N HIS A 154 -1.89 21.30 5.46
CA HIS A 154 -3.26 21.52 4.99
C HIS A 154 -4.21 20.43 5.48
N TYR A 155 -3.78 19.17 5.42
CA TYR A 155 -4.59 18.03 5.87
C TYR A 155 -3.91 17.17 6.93
N ARG A 156 -2.58 17.25 7.15
CA ARG A 156 -1.91 16.56 8.25
C ARG A 156 -1.81 17.45 9.47
N THR A 157 -2.84 17.39 10.30
CA THR A 157 -2.93 18.16 11.54
C THR A 157 -3.05 17.25 12.76
N ASN A 158 -2.71 17.76 13.93
CA ASN A 158 -3.00 17.08 15.19
C ASN A 158 -4.47 17.28 15.60
N ARG A 159 -4.90 16.67 16.71
CA ARG A 159 -6.27 16.80 17.24
C ARG A 159 -6.70 18.24 17.59
N ALA A 160 -5.74 19.16 17.72
CA ALA A 160 -6.00 20.58 17.96
C ALA A 160 -5.99 21.42 16.65
N GLY A 161 -5.94 20.77 15.48
CA GLY A 161 -5.92 21.42 14.17
C GLY A 161 -4.60 22.08 13.80
N LYS A 162 -3.52 21.87 14.56
CA LYS A 162 -2.19 22.41 14.22
C LYS A 162 -1.45 21.46 13.28
N GLY A 163 -0.78 22.02 12.28
CA GLY A 163 0.05 21.29 11.33
C GLY A 163 1.19 20.50 11.99
N THR A 164 1.56 19.38 11.37
CA THR A 164 2.55 18.42 11.91
C THR A 164 3.92 18.44 11.21
N PHE A 165 4.08 19.28 10.20
CA PHE A 165 5.27 19.32 9.34
C PHE A 165 6.58 19.46 10.14
N SER A 166 6.63 20.41 11.07
CA SER A 166 7.85 20.67 11.87
C SER A 166 8.30 19.44 12.67
N GLN A 167 7.35 18.68 13.25
CA GLN A 167 7.67 17.47 13.99
C GLN A 167 8.09 16.33 13.05
N THR A 168 7.43 16.18 11.91
CA THR A 168 7.81 15.18 10.89
C THR A 168 9.20 15.45 10.32
N MET A 169 9.53 16.70 9.98
CA MET A 169 10.87 17.08 9.48
C MET A 169 11.96 16.90 10.53
N ARG A 170 11.66 17.16 11.82
CA ARG A 170 12.56 16.80 12.91
C ARG A 170 12.81 15.29 12.96
N GLY A 171 11.78 14.48 12.79
CA GLY A 171 11.93 13.01 12.71
C GLY A 171 12.81 12.56 11.55
N ILE A 172 12.61 13.14 10.36
CA ILE A 172 13.45 12.92 9.17
C ILE A 172 14.91 13.31 9.45
N HIS A 173 15.14 14.42 10.17
CA HIS A 173 16.49 14.82 10.56
C HIS A 173 17.19 13.75 11.40
N TYR A 174 16.52 13.18 12.41
CA TYR A 174 17.09 12.08 13.19
C TYR A 174 17.38 10.85 12.33
N LEU A 175 16.49 10.46 11.41
CA LEU A 175 16.73 9.34 10.49
C LEU A 175 18.01 9.55 9.67
N LYS A 176 18.20 10.77 9.13
CA LYS A 176 19.41 11.15 8.39
C LYS A 176 20.67 11.10 9.27
N GLN A 177 20.62 11.68 10.47
CA GLN A 177 21.75 11.71 11.40
C GLN A 177 22.27 10.31 11.75
N HIS A 178 21.36 9.35 11.91
CA HIS A 178 21.67 7.96 12.26
C HIS A 178 21.87 7.04 11.04
N ASN A 179 21.83 7.59 9.82
CA ASN A 179 21.93 6.82 8.56
C ASN A 179 20.92 5.66 8.48
N VAL A 180 19.69 5.90 8.93
CA VAL A 180 18.55 4.97 8.78
C VAL A 180 17.99 5.11 7.37
N GLU A 181 17.75 3.99 6.70
CA GLU A 181 17.12 4.00 5.38
C GLU A 181 15.64 4.36 5.49
N PHE A 182 15.20 5.29 4.65
CA PHE A 182 13.81 5.70 4.63
C PHE A 182 13.32 6.01 3.22
N ALA A 183 12.00 5.86 3.05
CA ALA A 183 11.23 6.27 1.90
C ALA A 183 10.16 7.27 2.33
N THR A 184 9.63 8.04 1.39
CA THR A 184 8.53 8.97 1.65
C THR A 184 7.24 8.48 1.05
N LEU A 185 6.15 8.60 1.82
CA LEU A 185 4.79 8.32 1.37
C LEU A 185 4.01 9.64 1.38
N SER A 186 3.53 10.05 0.21
CA SER A 186 2.92 11.35 0.00
C SER A 186 1.51 11.18 -0.55
N CYS A 187 0.52 11.66 0.22
CA CYS A 187 -0.86 11.67 -0.21
C CYS A 187 -1.10 12.80 -1.22
N VAL A 188 -1.58 12.44 -2.41
CA VAL A 188 -1.92 13.39 -3.47
C VAL A 188 -3.42 13.68 -3.40
N ASN A 189 -3.76 14.89 -3.02
CA ASN A 189 -5.12 15.39 -2.80
C ASN A 189 -5.42 16.58 -3.74
N ASP A 190 -6.61 17.17 -3.60
CA ASP A 190 -7.08 18.31 -4.41
C ASP A 190 -6.14 19.54 -4.33
N VAL A 191 -5.36 19.68 -3.25
CA VAL A 191 -4.37 20.76 -3.08
C VAL A 191 -3.01 20.33 -3.59
N THR A 192 -2.44 19.23 -3.07
CA THR A 192 -1.08 18.79 -3.42
C THR A 192 -0.94 18.40 -4.88
N GLY A 193 -2.01 17.88 -5.49
CA GLY A 193 -2.05 17.58 -6.92
C GLY A 193 -1.82 18.80 -7.83
N LYS A 194 -2.00 20.04 -7.33
CA LYS A 194 -1.78 21.28 -8.09
C LYS A 194 -0.31 21.68 -8.19
N TYR A 195 0.56 21.06 -7.39
CA TYR A 195 1.95 21.48 -7.23
C TYR A 195 2.94 20.31 -7.43
N PRO A 196 2.91 19.61 -8.59
CA PRO A 196 3.70 18.39 -8.80
C PRO A 196 5.20 18.58 -8.60
N LEU A 197 5.79 19.59 -9.25
CA LEU A 197 7.24 19.83 -9.16
C LEU A 197 7.65 20.36 -7.78
N GLU A 198 6.79 21.13 -7.12
CA GLU A 198 7.10 21.60 -5.77
C GLU A 198 7.14 20.44 -4.78
N VAL A 199 6.14 19.55 -4.84
CA VAL A 199 6.11 18.32 -4.03
C VAL A 199 7.31 17.44 -4.36
N TYR A 200 7.54 17.12 -5.63
CA TYR A 200 8.61 16.22 -6.05
C TYR A 200 10.00 16.72 -5.65
N ARG A 201 10.32 17.98 -5.98
CA ARG A 201 11.63 18.58 -5.68
C ARG A 201 11.83 18.74 -4.18
N PHE A 202 10.80 19.12 -3.42
CA PHE A 202 10.89 19.14 -1.96
C PHE A 202 11.24 17.76 -1.39
N LEU A 203 10.56 16.70 -1.84
CA LEU A 203 10.81 15.33 -1.35
C LEU A 203 12.21 14.82 -1.76
N ARG A 204 12.66 15.14 -2.97
CA ARG A 204 13.98 14.75 -3.50
C ARG A 204 15.12 15.54 -2.85
N ASP A 205 14.99 16.87 -2.78
CA ASP A 205 16.09 17.78 -2.48
C ASP A 205 16.16 18.16 -1.00
N GLU A 206 15.03 18.53 -0.40
CA GLU A 206 14.99 18.97 1.00
C GLU A 206 14.83 17.79 1.96
N VAL A 207 13.86 16.92 1.69
CA VAL A 207 13.69 15.68 2.44
C VAL A 207 14.81 14.69 2.11
N GLY A 208 15.43 14.76 0.92
CA GLY A 208 16.56 13.88 0.58
C GLY A 208 16.17 12.41 0.44
N SER A 209 14.91 12.13 0.12
CA SER A 209 14.42 10.76 -0.01
C SER A 209 14.80 10.18 -1.37
N LYS A 210 15.33 8.95 -1.36
CA LYS A 210 15.68 8.22 -2.59
C LYS A 210 14.52 7.40 -3.14
N GLN A 211 13.47 7.18 -2.36
CA GLN A 211 12.29 6.44 -2.77
C GLN A 211 11.03 7.24 -2.45
N LEU A 212 10.29 7.62 -3.50
CA LEU A 212 9.16 8.55 -3.43
C LEU A 212 7.87 7.86 -3.84
N GLN A 213 7.03 7.50 -2.87
CA GLN A 213 5.74 6.89 -3.12
C GLN A 213 4.63 7.96 -3.10
N PHE A 214 3.92 8.09 -4.22
CA PHE A 214 2.71 8.90 -4.31
C PHE A 214 1.47 8.03 -4.14
N ILE A 215 0.48 8.51 -3.38
CA ILE A 215 -0.75 7.77 -3.08
C ILE A 215 -1.93 8.71 -3.37
N PRO A 216 -2.76 8.44 -4.39
CA PRO A 216 -3.89 9.30 -4.68
C PRO A 216 -4.97 9.16 -3.60
N VAL A 217 -5.45 10.29 -3.09
CA VAL A 217 -6.57 10.39 -2.16
C VAL A 217 -7.86 10.44 -2.97
N VAL A 218 -8.69 9.41 -2.83
CA VAL A 218 -10.01 9.32 -3.49
C VAL A 218 -11.00 8.76 -2.48
N ASP A 219 -11.67 9.63 -1.75
CA ASP A 219 -12.60 9.23 -0.71
C ASP A 219 -14.03 9.51 -1.12
N LYS A 220 -14.95 8.63 -0.70
CA LYS A 220 -16.36 8.70 -1.08
C LYS A 220 -17.12 9.46 0.01
N ARG A 221 -17.97 10.41 -0.39
CA ARG A 221 -18.75 11.22 0.55
C ARG A 221 -19.70 10.41 1.43
N GLU A 222 -20.26 9.34 0.89
CA GLU A 222 -21.19 8.46 1.62
C GLU A 222 -20.51 7.32 2.39
N ALA A 223 -19.18 7.20 2.33
CA ALA A 223 -18.46 6.18 3.11
C ALA A 223 -18.58 6.40 4.62
N HIS A 224 -18.90 7.63 5.05
CA HIS A 224 -19.02 8.02 6.44
C HIS A 224 -20.37 7.65 7.08
N THR A 225 -21.40 7.30 6.29
CA THR A 225 -22.76 7.09 6.84
C THR A 225 -23.44 5.78 6.43
N ASN A 226 -23.12 5.20 5.27
CA ASN A 226 -23.74 3.95 4.81
C ASN A 226 -22.84 3.25 3.78
N ASN A 227 -21.78 2.55 4.25
CA ASN A 227 -20.87 1.75 3.42
C ASN A 227 -21.57 0.56 2.74
N LYS A 228 -22.46 0.80 1.78
CA LYS A 228 -23.01 -0.24 0.92
C LYS A 228 -21.95 -0.60 -0.11
N TRP A 229 -21.45 -1.82 -0.03
CA TRP A 229 -20.58 -2.43 -1.03
C TRP A 229 -21.43 -3.30 -1.95
N LEU A 230 -21.16 -3.28 -3.26
CA LEU A 230 -21.60 -4.38 -4.11
C LEU A 230 -20.62 -5.53 -3.87
N SER A 231 -20.80 -6.25 -2.76
CA SER A 231 -20.03 -7.45 -2.43
C SER A 231 -20.82 -8.70 -2.86
N ASN A 232 -20.68 -9.08 -4.13
CA ASN A 232 -21.09 -10.40 -4.58
C ASN A 232 -19.86 -11.14 -5.12
N GLN A 233 -19.98 -12.42 -5.49
CA GLN A 233 -18.85 -13.20 -6.04
C GLN A 233 -18.21 -12.59 -7.30
N GLN A 234 -18.80 -11.53 -7.87
CA GLN A 234 -18.42 -10.90 -9.13
C GLN A 234 -17.90 -9.47 -8.96
N ALA A 235 -18.07 -8.83 -7.79
CA ALA A 235 -17.71 -7.43 -7.57
C ALA A 235 -17.27 -7.16 -6.12
N ILE A 236 -16.26 -6.29 -5.98
CA ILE A 236 -15.81 -5.70 -4.70
C ILE A 236 -15.74 -4.17 -4.83
N ILE A 237 -16.63 -3.60 -5.65
CA ILE A 237 -16.66 -2.17 -5.94
C ILE A 237 -17.70 -1.47 -5.05
N PRO A 238 -17.50 -0.18 -4.72
CA PRO A 238 -18.53 0.61 -4.07
C PRO A 238 -19.75 0.82 -4.98
N VAL A 239 -20.94 1.08 -4.41
CA VAL A 239 -22.24 1.19 -5.11
C VAL A 239 -22.37 2.46 -5.99
N SER A 240 -21.26 3.13 -6.33
CA SER A 240 -21.14 4.50 -6.89
C SER A 240 -21.38 5.62 -5.89
N GLY A 241 -20.65 6.73 -6.03
CA GLY A 241 -20.79 7.88 -5.14
C GLY A 241 -19.95 9.08 -5.56
N GLU A 242 -20.39 10.27 -5.13
CA GLU A 242 -19.60 11.49 -5.19
C GLU A 242 -18.37 11.37 -4.29
N VAL A 243 -17.30 12.07 -4.67
CA VAL A 243 -16.07 12.12 -3.88
C VAL A 243 -16.09 13.26 -2.86
N GLU A 244 -15.31 13.09 -1.80
CA GLU A 244 -15.02 14.15 -0.83
C GLU A 244 -14.18 15.26 -1.46
N ALA A 245 -14.33 16.47 -0.94
CA ALA A 245 -13.69 17.67 -1.49
C ALA A 245 -12.16 17.61 -1.52
N TRP A 246 -11.56 16.84 -0.62
CA TRP A 246 -10.11 16.63 -0.56
C TRP A 246 -9.59 15.57 -1.55
N SER A 247 -10.46 14.92 -2.32
CA SER A 247 -10.04 13.93 -3.30
C SER A 247 -9.34 14.60 -4.48
N VAL A 248 -8.23 14.02 -4.93
CA VAL A 248 -7.54 14.52 -6.13
C VAL A 248 -8.42 14.32 -7.35
N ASP A 249 -8.57 15.34 -8.19
CA ASP A 249 -9.31 15.21 -9.45
C ASP A 249 -8.61 14.23 -10.42
N SER A 250 -9.38 13.60 -11.29
CA SER A 250 -8.86 12.62 -12.26
C SER A 250 -7.83 13.25 -13.21
N ALA A 251 -8.14 14.39 -13.82
CA ALA A 251 -7.22 15.06 -14.74
C ALA A 251 -5.99 15.58 -13.99
N GLN A 252 -6.21 16.15 -12.80
CA GLN A 252 -5.14 16.61 -11.91
C GLN A 252 -4.16 15.48 -11.53
N TRP A 253 -4.65 14.27 -11.25
CA TRP A 253 -3.79 13.12 -10.97
C TRP A 253 -2.91 12.75 -12.17
N GLY A 254 -3.48 12.77 -13.38
CA GLY A 254 -2.75 12.51 -14.62
C GLY A 254 -1.66 13.55 -14.88
N GLU A 255 -2.00 14.83 -14.71
CA GLU A 255 -1.05 15.95 -14.85
C GLU A 255 0.07 15.87 -13.81
N PHE A 256 -0.28 15.54 -12.56
CA PHE A 256 0.68 15.40 -11.47
C PHE A 256 1.74 14.33 -11.80
N LEU A 257 1.29 13.13 -12.19
CA LEU A 257 2.20 12.04 -12.56
C LEU A 257 3.02 12.36 -13.81
N THR A 258 2.40 12.96 -14.83
CA THR A 258 3.06 13.30 -16.10
C THR A 258 4.18 14.29 -15.88
N THR A 259 3.90 15.37 -15.15
CA THR A 259 4.86 16.43 -14.86
C THR A 259 6.06 15.89 -14.07
N ILE A 260 5.81 15.03 -13.08
CA ILE A 260 6.88 14.42 -12.28
C ILE A 260 7.66 13.38 -13.10
N PHE A 261 6.99 12.62 -13.98
CA PHE A 261 7.67 11.65 -14.84
C PHE A 261 8.67 12.33 -15.76
N ASP A 262 8.31 13.47 -16.37
CA ASP A 262 9.22 14.18 -17.27
C ASP A 262 10.47 14.67 -16.54
N GLU A 263 10.31 15.34 -15.41
CA GLU A 263 11.43 15.77 -14.55
C GLU A 263 12.28 14.58 -14.10
N TRP A 264 11.64 13.52 -13.60
CA TRP A 264 12.34 12.33 -13.12
C TRP A 264 13.11 11.63 -14.24
N PHE A 265 12.48 11.44 -15.39
CA PHE A 265 13.07 10.71 -16.51
C PHE A 265 14.28 11.45 -17.07
N GLU A 266 14.22 12.79 -17.15
CA GLU A 266 15.31 13.62 -17.66
C GLU A 266 16.50 13.71 -16.69
N HIS A 267 16.24 13.80 -15.39
CA HIS A 267 17.27 14.18 -14.42
C HIS A 267 17.65 13.10 -13.40
N ASP A 268 16.72 12.18 -13.10
CA ASP A 268 16.78 11.33 -11.92
C ASP A 268 16.60 9.83 -12.21
N PHE A 269 16.43 9.43 -13.47
CA PHE A 269 16.28 8.03 -13.88
C PHE A 269 17.45 7.18 -13.36
N GLY A 270 17.13 6.13 -12.60
CA GLY A 270 18.12 5.25 -11.96
C GLY A 270 18.80 5.81 -10.70
N ARG A 271 18.46 7.02 -10.26
CA ARG A 271 18.99 7.67 -9.05
C ARG A 271 17.92 7.82 -7.97
N VAL A 272 16.72 8.23 -8.36
CA VAL A 272 15.54 8.36 -7.49
C VAL A 272 14.53 7.32 -7.91
N LEU A 273 14.01 6.55 -6.96
CA LEU A 273 13.05 5.49 -7.19
C LEU A 273 11.64 6.02 -6.98
N VAL A 274 10.86 6.12 -8.05
CA VAL A 274 9.42 6.39 -7.98
C VAL A 274 8.70 5.07 -8.29
N PRO A 275 8.07 4.39 -7.30
CA PRO A 275 7.55 3.03 -7.47
C PRO A 275 6.60 2.86 -8.66
N TYR A 276 5.78 3.87 -8.96
CA TYR A 276 4.95 3.85 -10.16
C TYR A 276 5.77 3.76 -11.44
N PHE A 277 6.79 4.60 -11.60
CA PHE A 277 7.57 4.68 -12.83
C PHE A 277 8.45 3.44 -13.02
N GLU A 278 9.11 2.99 -11.96
CA GLU A 278 9.86 1.72 -11.95
C GLU A 278 8.96 0.54 -12.34
N ASN A 279 7.76 0.49 -11.77
CA ASN A 279 6.77 -0.52 -12.10
C ASN A 279 6.36 -0.47 -13.58
N PHE A 280 6.11 0.72 -14.14
CA PHE A 280 5.71 0.85 -15.54
C PHE A 280 6.82 0.47 -16.51
N VAL A 281 8.08 0.84 -16.25
CA VAL A 281 9.20 0.35 -17.07
C VAL A 281 9.23 -1.18 -17.06
N GLY A 282 9.11 -1.82 -15.90
CA GLY A 282 9.04 -3.28 -15.78
C GLY A 282 7.85 -3.91 -16.52
N VAL A 283 6.67 -3.31 -16.42
CA VAL A 283 5.45 -3.81 -17.09
C VAL A 283 5.56 -3.69 -18.61
N TRP A 284 6.16 -2.63 -19.13
CA TRP A 284 6.44 -2.49 -20.56
C TRP A 284 7.50 -3.47 -21.06
N MET A 285 8.42 -3.91 -20.20
CA MET A 285 9.35 -5.03 -20.50
C MET A 285 8.68 -6.41 -20.47
N GLY A 286 7.37 -6.48 -20.19
CA GLY A 286 6.62 -7.74 -20.11
C GLY A 286 6.60 -8.39 -18.72
N ARG A 287 7.08 -7.71 -17.68
CA ARG A 287 6.99 -8.20 -16.30
C ARG A 287 5.59 -7.95 -15.73
N GLU A 288 5.24 -8.69 -14.68
CA GLU A 288 4.04 -8.40 -13.90
C GLU A 288 4.22 -7.14 -13.04
N SER A 289 3.13 -6.42 -12.81
CA SER A 289 3.12 -5.28 -11.90
C SER A 289 3.45 -5.71 -10.47
N THR A 290 4.42 -5.03 -9.85
CA THR A 290 4.79 -5.19 -8.44
C THR A 290 3.83 -4.43 -7.51
N MET A 291 3.05 -3.49 -8.06
CA MET A 291 2.06 -2.71 -7.29
C MET A 291 0.70 -3.40 -7.28
N CYS A 292 0.13 -3.62 -6.08
CA CYS A 292 -1.15 -4.31 -5.91
C CYS A 292 -2.33 -3.59 -6.61
N THR A 293 -2.27 -2.26 -6.64
CA THR A 293 -3.27 -1.41 -7.30
C THR A 293 -3.28 -1.62 -8.81
N LEU A 294 -2.16 -1.98 -9.41
CA LEU A 294 -1.98 -2.14 -10.87
C LEU A 294 -1.85 -3.60 -11.31
N SER A 295 -1.76 -4.57 -10.40
CA SER A 295 -1.78 -6.01 -10.72
C SER A 295 -3.16 -6.49 -11.21
N GLU A 296 -3.23 -7.59 -11.95
CA GLU A 296 -4.49 -8.16 -12.43
C GLU A 296 -5.43 -8.66 -11.30
N ILE A 297 -4.85 -9.15 -10.21
CA ILE A 297 -5.58 -9.71 -9.06
C ILE A 297 -5.31 -8.92 -7.78
N CYS A 298 -6.32 -8.86 -6.92
CA CYS A 298 -6.25 -8.28 -5.57
C CYS A 298 -5.78 -9.32 -4.52
N GLY A 299 -5.74 -8.89 -3.25
CA GLY A 299 -5.67 -9.79 -2.11
C GLY A 299 -4.26 -10.28 -1.75
N LYS A 300 -3.22 -9.62 -2.27
CA LYS A 300 -1.82 -9.96 -1.96
C LYS A 300 -1.35 -9.42 -0.60
N GLY A 301 -1.95 -8.35 -0.07
CA GLY A 301 -1.58 -7.74 1.21
C GLY A 301 -2.73 -7.77 2.21
N LEU A 302 -2.76 -8.80 3.06
CA LEU A 302 -3.76 -8.96 4.13
C LEU A 302 -3.60 -7.87 5.19
N ALA A 303 -4.67 -7.55 5.90
CA ALA A 303 -4.59 -6.72 7.10
C ALA A 303 -4.82 -7.58 8.34
N VAL A 304 -3.97 -7.42 9.36
CA VAL A 304 -4.09 -8.11 10.66
C VAL A 304 -4.25 -7.05 11.75
N GLU A 305 -5.41 -7.03 12.39
CA GLU A 305 -5.78 -6.05 13.43
C GLU A 305 -5.33 -6.51 14.84
N PRO A 306 -5.32 -5.63 15.87
CA PRO A 306 -4.80 -5.93 17.20
C PRO A 306 -5.44 -7.10 17.93
N ASN A 307 -6.68 -7.45 17.58
CA ASN A 307 -7.43 -8.56 18.16
C ASN A 307 -7.21 -9.89 17.41
N GLY A 308 -6.40 -9.87 16.34
CA GLY A 308 -6.07 -11.03 15.53
C GLY A 308 -7.01 -11.23 14.34
N ASP A 309 -7.98 -10.35 14.13
CA ASP A 309 -8.84 -10.41 12.95
C ASP A 309 -8.02 -10.15 11.69
N VAL A 310 -8.29 -10.97 10.67
CA VAL A 310 -7.63 -10.91 9.37
C VAL A 310 -8.65 -10.49 8.33
N TYR A 311 -8.31 -9.46 7.56
CA TYR A 311 -9.13 -8.96 6.46
C TYR A 311 -8.40 -9.11 5.13
N SER A 312 -9.18 -9.18 4.04
CA SER A 312 -8.66 -9.40 2.68
C SER A 312 -7.65 -8.35 2.20
N CYS A 313 -7.75 -7.11 2.70
CA CYS A 313 -6.87 -5.99 2.35
C CYS A 313 -7.05 -4.85 3.35
N ASP A 314 -6.03 -4.02 3.51
CA ASP A 314 -6.06 -2.81 4.35
C ASP A 314 -7.18 -1.81 4.02
N HIS A 315 -7.54 -1.65 2.74
CA HIS A 315 -8.69 -0.82 2.33
C HIS A 315 -10.05 -1.47 2.63
N TYR A 316 -10.09 -2.79 2.85
CA TYR A 316 -11.29 -3.61 2.99
C TYR A 316 -11.43 -4.18 4.41
N VAL A 317 -11.06 -3.41 5.43
CA VAL A 317 -11.29 -3.74 6.84
C VAL A 317 -12.75 -3.43 7.19
N PHE A 318 -13.66 -4.28 6.71
CA PHE A 318 -15.10 -4.29 6.99
C PHE A 318 -15.57 -5.73 7.23
N PRO A 319 -16.64 -5.96 8.01
CA PRO A 319 -17.09 -7.31 8.38
C PRO A 319 -17.24 -8.28 7.20
N GLU A 320 -17.75 -7.81 6.06
CA GLU A 320 -17.97 -8.66 4.87
C GLU A 320 -16.67 -9.26 4.31
N PHE A 321 -15.55 -8.57 4.51
CA PHE A 321 -14.22 -8.93 4.02
C PHE A 321 -13.30 -9.52 5.10
N GLN A 322 -13.82 -9.79 6.30
CA GLN A 322 -13.10 -10.53 7.34
C GLN A 322 -12.92 -11.98 6.90
N LEU A 323 -11.69 -12.48 6.90
CA LEU A 323 -11.35 -13.86 6.55
C LEU A 323 -11.48 -14.80 7.75
N GLY A 324 -11.19 -14.31 8.95
CA GLY A 324 -11.21 -15.07 10.21
C GLY A 324 -10.33 -14.41 11.26
N ASN A 325 -9.93 -15.17 12.29
CA ASN A 325 -9.04 -14.71 13.36
C ASN A 325 -7.84 -15.65 13.53
N ILE A 326 -6.63 -15.11 13.71
CA ILE A 326 -5.39 -15.91 13.82
C ILE A 326 -5.31 -16.76 15.11
N GLN A 327 -6.18 -16.50 16.08
CA GLN A 327 -6.31 -17.34 17.28
C GLN A 327 -7.01 -18.67 16.97
N GLU A 328 -7.86 -18.70 15.95
CA GLU A 328 -8.70 -19.85 15.60
C GLU A 328 -8.14 -20.62 14.40
N GLN A 329 -7.58 -19.91 13.42
CA GLN A 329 -7.06 -20.49 12.17
C GLN A 329 -5.67 -19.96 11.86
N ALA A 330 -4.82 -20.79 11.25
CA ALA A 330 -3.50 -20.35 10.82
C ALA A 330 -3.61 -19.24 9.75
N LEU A 331 -2.77 -18.21 9.85
CA LEU A 331 -2.76 -17.07 8.92
C LEU A 331 -2.60 -17.52 7.46
N SER A 332 -1.77 -18.53 7.19
CA SER A 332 -1.60 -19.10 5.84
C SER A 332 -2.89 -19.73 5.31
N THR A 333 -3.65 -20.42 6.16
CA THR A 333 -4.97 -20.98 5.79
C THR A 333 -5.93 -19.87 5.39
N LEU A 334 -5.94 -18.75 6.12
CA LEU A 334 -6.77 -17.58 5.80
C LEU A 334 -6.32 -16.93 4.49
N ALA A 335 -5.01 -16.75 4.32
CA ALA A 335 -4.38 -16.14 3.15
C ALA A 335 -4.68 -16.87 1.84
N PHE A 336 -4.74 -18.21 1.89
CA PHE A 336 -4.99 -19.05 0.72
C PHE A 336 -6.42 -19.58 0.65
N SER A 337 -7.33 -19.08 1.50
CA SER A 337 -8.72 -19.52 1.59
C SER A 337 -9.50 -19.26 0.28
N PRO A 338 -10.55 -20.06 -0.02
CA PRO A 338 -11.44 -19.79 -1.16
C PRO A 338 -12.07 -18.40 -1.11
N LYS A 339 -12.31 -17.85 0.09
CA LYS A 339 -12.82 -16.48 0.29
C LYS A 339 -11.80 -15.45 -0.22
N GLN A 340 -10.53 -15.60 0.16
CA GLN A 340 -9.47 -14.70 -0.29
C GLN A 340 -9.19 -14.82 -1.79
N GLN A 341 -9.21 -16.03 -2.35
CA GLN A 341 -9.09 -16.24 -3.79
C GLN A 341 -10.25 -15.58 -4.56
N SER A 342 -11.48 -15.73 -4.08
CA SER A 342 -12.66 -15.08 -4.66
C SER A 342 -12.53 -13.56 -4.65
N PHE A 343 -12.08 -12.98 -3.52
CA PHE A 343 -11.77 -11.55 -3.41
C PHE A 343 -10.69 -11.11 -4.43
N GLY A 344 -9.60 -11.87 -4.54
CA GLY A 344 -8.51 -11.56 -5.46
C GLY A 344 -8.94 -11.53 -6.92
N PHE A 345 -9.68 -12.55 -7.37
CA PHE A 345 -10.17 -12.65 -8.75
C PHE A 345 -11.37 -11.73 -9.05
N ALA A 346 -12.06 -11.22 -8.05
CA ALA A 346 -13.15 -10.26 -8.26
C ALA A 346 -12.66 -8.98 -8.98
N LYS A 347 -11.40 -8.58 -8.79
CA LYS A 347 -10.79 -7.41 -9.47
C LYS A 347 -10.90 -7.52 -11.00
N GLN A 348 -10.45 -8.63 -11.57
CA GLN A 348 -10.49 -8.82 -13.02
C GLN A 348 -11.92 -9.10 -13.53
N LYS A 349 -12.73 -9.84 -12.76
CA LYS A 349 -14.10 -10.20 -13.15
C LYS A 349 -15.04 -9.00 -13.19
N SER A 350 -14.79 -8.00 -12.35
CA SER A 350 -15.58 -6.76 -12.28
C SER A 350 -15.12 -5.66 -13.23
N LEU A 351 -14.21 -5.95 -14.19
CA LEU A 351 -13.76 -4.92 -15.14
C LEU A 351 -14.88 -4.57 -16.12
N PRO A 352 -15.26 -3.28 -16.25
CA PRO A 352 -16.17 -2.81 -17.29
C PRO A 352 -15.63 -3.11 -18.69
N LYS A 353 -16.50 -3.23 -19.69
CA LYS A 353 -16.11 -3.43 -21.10
C LYS A 353 -15.13 -2.38 -21.60
N GLN A 354 -15.33 -1.12 -21.20
CA GLN A 354 -14.40 -0.03 -21.48
C GLN A 354 -12.96 -0.36 -21.03
N CYS A 355 -12.79 -0.94 -19.85
CA CYS A 355 -11.47 -1.35 -19.36
C CYS A 355 -10.96 -2.62 -20.06
N GLN A 356 -11.86 -3.55 -20.40
CA GLN A 356 -11.50 -4.78 -21.12
C GLN A 356 -10.96 -4.49 -22.52
N ALA A 357 -11.50 -3.47 -23.20
CA ALA A 357 -11.10 -3.03 -24.53
C ALA A 357 -9.98 -1.95 -24.53
N CYS A 358 -9.54 -1.48 -23.35
CA CYS A 358 -8.53 -0.44 -23.25
C CYS A 358 -7.14 -0.95 -23.64
N GLU A 359 -6.43 -0.21 -24.49
CA GLU A 359 -5.06 -0.53 -24.93
C GLU A 359 -4.07 -0.62 -23.76
N PHE A 360 -4.30 0.12 -22.68
CA PHE A 360 -3.46 0.12 -21.47
C PHE A 360 -3.96 -0.84 -20.37
N LYS A 361 -4.89 -1.76 -20.67
CA LYS A 361 -5.37 -2.76 -19.70
C LYS A 361 -4.21 -3.52 -19.06
N PHE A 362 -3.19 -3.87 -19.83
CA PHE A 362 -2.01 -4.62 -19.38
C PHE A 362 -1.18 -3.93 -18.29
N ALA A 363 -1.31 -2.60 -18.17
CA ALA A 363 -0.62 -1.77 -17.19
C ALA A 363 -1.53 -1.30 -16.06
N CYS A 364 -2.80 -1.06 -16.36
CA CYS A 364 -3.77 -0.51 -15.42
C CYS A 364 -4.54 -1.59 -14.64
N HIS A 365 -5.02 -2.62 -15.35
CA HIS A 365 -5.95 -3.63 -14.82
C HIS A 365 -7.16 -3.02 -14.07
N GLY A 366 -7.60 -1.81 -14.47
CA GLY A 366 -8.70 -1.05 -13.86
C GLY A 366 -8.40 -0.48 -12.48
N GLU A 367 -7.13 -0.45 -12.06
CA GLU A 367 -6.62 0.06 -10.78
C GLU A 367 -7.33 -0.60 -9.55
N CYS A 368 -7.08 -0.13 -8.33
CA CYS A 368 -7.74 -0.56 -7.10
C CYS A 368 -9.27 -0.50 -7.19
N PRO A 369 -9.98 -1.60 -6.85
CA PRO A 369 -11.43 -1.60 -6.79
C PRO A 369 -12.04 -0.61 -5.78
N LYS A 370 -11.30 -0.14 -4.77
CA LYS A 370 -11.73 0.91 -3.82
C LYS A 370 -12.10 2.21 -4.55
N ASN A 371 -11.43 2.51 -5.65
CA ASN A 371 -11.59 3.72 -6.45
C ASN A 371 -12.53 3.53 -7.65
N ARG A 372 -13.16 2.35 -7.81
CA ARG A 372 -14.10 2.05 -8.91
C ARG A 372 -15.52 2.53 -8.62
N ILE A 373 -15.68 3.84 -8.57
CA ILE A 373 -16.88 4.51 -8.03
C ILE A 373 -17.71 5.27 -9.08
N ILE A 374 -17.26 5.31 -10.33
CA ILE A 374 -17.99 5.95 -11.44
C ILE A 374 -18.45 4.93 -12.48
N LYS A 375 -19.28 5.39 -13.42
CA LYS A 375 -19.78 4.58 -14.54
C LYS A 375 -18.88 4.73 -15.76
N SER A 376 -18.81 3.68 -16.58
CA SER A 376 -18.18 3.71 -17.90
C SER A 376 -18.96 4.59 -18.87
N ARG A 377 -18.37 4.85 -20.05
CA ARG A 377 -19.03 5.57 -21.15
C ARG A 377 -20.34 4.90 -21.58
N ASP A 378 -20.42 3.57 -21.47
CA ASP A 378 -21.59 2.77 -21.80
C ASP A 378 -22.55 2.60 -20.60
N GLY A 379 -22.29 3.30 -19.48
CA GLY A 379 -23.12 3.26 -18.27
C GLY A 379 -22.86 2.08 -17.33
N GLU A 380 -21.88 1.23 -17.60
CA GLU A 380 -21.51 0.10 -16.72
C GLU A 380 -20.85 0.61 -15.44
N ALA A 381 -21.29 0.13 -14.27
CA ALA A 381 -20.66 0.46 -13.00
C ALA A 381 -19.24 -0.13 -12.90
N GLY A 382 -18.39 0.45 -12.06
CA GLY A 382 -17.07 -0.09 -11.74
C GLY A 382 -15.93 0.50 -12.57
N LEU A 383 -16.13 1.65 -13.20
CA LEU A 383 -15.02 2.41 -13.77
C LEU A 383 -14.27 3.13 -12.64
N ASN A 384 -12.95 3.13 -12.73
CA ASN A 384 -12.09 3.84 -11.80
C ASN A 384 -12.27 5.37 -11.92
N TYR A 385 -12.39 6.07 -10.79
CA TYR A 385 -12.52 7.53 -10.75
C TYR A 385 -11.34 8.24 -11.43
N LEU A 386 -10.13 7.71 -11.25
CA LEU A 386 -8.89 8.25 -11.83
C LEU A 386 -8.63 7.76 -13.27
N CYS A 387 -9.62 7.14 -13.92
CA CYS A 387 -9.43 6.51 -15.24
C CYS A 387 -8.92 7.50 -16.29
N GLU A 388 -9.41 8.75 -16.30
CA GLU A 388 -8.98 9.77 -17.26
C GLU A 388 -7.52 10.16 -17.02
N GLY A 389 -7.15 10.45 -15.78
CA GLY A 389 -5.76 10.76 -15.41
C GLY A 389 -4.79 9.64 -15.78
N TRP A 390 -5.13 8.40 -15.43
CA TRP A 390 -4.33 7.23 -15.80
C TRP A 390 -4.18 7.09 -17.32
N LEU A 391 -5.27 7.25 -18.07
CA LEU A 391 -5.23 7.14 -19.52
C LEU A 391 -4.36 8.23 -20.14
N SER A 392 -4.46 9.48 -19.65
CA SER A 392 -3.62 10.59 -20.11
C SER A 392 -2.15 10.32 -19.83
N PHE A 393 -1.82 9.92 -18.59
CA PHE A 393 -0.47 9.57 -18.19
C PHE A 393 0.11 8.42 -19.03
N PHE A 394 -0.64 7.32 -19.23
CA PHE A 394 -0.15 6.19 -20.02
C PHE A 394 0.13 6.55 -21.48
N LYS A 395 -0.73 7.36 -22.10
CA LYS A 395 -0.50 7.86 -23.46
C LYS A 395 0.77 8.70 -23.57
N HIS A 396 1.08 9.47 -22.52
CA HIS A 396 2.29 10.28 -22.46
C HIS A 396 3.55 9.42 -22.35
N VAL A 397 3.57 8.47 -21.41
CA VAL A 397 4.79 7.69 -21.13
C VAL A 397 5.03 6.54 -22.10
N ASP A 398 4.00 6.02 -22.78
CA ASP A 398 4.13 4.89 -23.72
C ASP A 398 5.20 5.09 -24.81
N PRO A 399 5.21 6.19 -25.59
CA PRO A 399 6.25 6.42 -26.59
C PRO A 399 7.64 6.59 -25.96
N VAL A 400 7.73 7.21 -24.77
CA VAL A 400 9.01 7.42 -24.06
C VAL A 400 9.61 6.10 -23.60
N ILE A 401 8.81 5.26 -22.92
CA ILE A 401 9.26 3.96 -22.44
C ILE A 401 9.59 3.03 -23.62
N LYS A 402 8.76 2.98 -24.66
CA LYS A 402 9.08 2.21 -25.88
C LYS A 402 10.37 2.68 -26.53
N GLY A 403 10.61 3.99 -26.58
CA GLY A 403 11.87 4.58 -27.05
C GLY A 403 13.07 4.12 -26.22
N LEU A 404 12.95 4.17 -24.89
CA LEU A 404 13.97 3.69 -23.95
C LEU A 404 14.27 2.20 -24.18
N LEU A 405 13.25 1.35 -24.24
CA LEU A 405 13.43 -0.09 -24.43
C LEU A 405 14.09 -0.40 -25.78
N LYS A 406 13.63 0.25 -26.86
CA LYS A 406 14.20 0.12 -28.19
C LYS A 406 15.67 0.55 -28.23
N ALA A 407 16.02 1.68 -27.61
CA ALA A 407 17.39 2.17 -27.55
C ALA A 407 18.34 1.19 -26.82
N ASN A 408 17.80 0.35 -25.94
CA ASN A 408 18.55 -0.64 -25.16
C ASN A 408 18.40 -2.09 -25.67
N ASN A 409 17.81 -2.29 -26.86
CA ASN A 409 17.53 -3.63 -27.42
C ASN A 409 16.71 -4.53 -26.50
N ILE A 410 15.82 -3.94 -25.70
CA ILE A 410 14.91 -4.66 -24.82
C ILE A 410 13.56 -4.79 -25.54
N PRO A 411 13.01 -6.01 -25.72
CA PRO A 411 11.69 -6.18 -26.31
C PRO A 411 10.60 -5.50 -25.47
N SER A 412 9.69 -4.80 -26.14
CA SER A 412 8.50 -4.25 -25.50
C SER A 412 7.37 -5.28 -25.54
N ARG A 413 6.56 -5.32 -24.48
CA ARG A 413 5.36 -6.18 -24.39
C ARG A 413 4.39 -5.96 -25.56
N LEU A 414 4.38 -4.77 -26.13
CA LEU A 414 3.48 -4.35 -27.20
C LEU A 414 4.16 -4.19 -28.58
N GLY A 415 5.37 -4.73 -28.78
CA GLY A 415 6.07 -4.65 -30.08
C GLY A 415 7.56 -4.94 -29.97
#